data_AF-A0A7V3YDM4-F1
#
_entry.id   AF-A0A7V3YDM4-F1
#
_cell.length_a   1.000
_cell.length_b   1.000
_cell.length_c   1.000
_cell.angle_alpha   90.00
_cell.angle_beta   90.00
_cell.angle_gamma   90.00
#
_symmetry.space_group_name_H-M   'P 1'
#
loop_
_entity.id
_entity.type
_entity.pdbx_description
1 polymer ?
#
loop_
_entity_poly.entity_id
_entity_poly.type
_entity_poly.pdbx_seq_one_letter_code
_entity_poly.pdbx_strand_id
1 'polypeptide(L)'
;MGCFPILFALQMGPKLFTFIKFFRRKKLKTFVNLIQAIWQRYRHVPLQFMDQVILGYMALLGFLIIPFHRDVSHWVMYPFLHGAIFFLLLELIRISTNASSFIQFLRTFYPILWILFAWKEMDQLVTMIFPYWFNPILPQLDHFLFGVYPTVWVQQWFSPWLTELMHFFYGVYFLFIPLVTICLYLKGQRQKVYHFLFLISSTFAVSFILFLVFPAQGAWVFLREKYTIEPKGGFFLALIRFIQHRGTIRGGAFPSSHV
;
A
#
# COMPACT_ATOMS: atom_id res chain seq x y z
N MET A 1 -72.43 20.27 4.54
CA MET A 1 -71.45 21.32 4.85
C MET A 1 -70.06 20.69 4.95
N GLY A 2 -69.10 21.21 4.17
CA GLY A 2 -67.65 20.90 4.19
C GLY A 2 -67.23 19.60 3.50
N CYS A 3 -66.18 19.50 2.70
CA CYS A 3 -65.32 20.47 1.99
C CYS A 3 -64.41 19.62 1.07
N PHE A 4 -64.06 20.14 -0.11
CA PHE A 4 -62.94 19.69 -0.96
C PHE A 4 -61.63 19.60 -0.13
N PRO A 5 -60.65 18.71 -0.42
CA PRO A 5 -59.96 18.68 -1.72
C PRO A 5 -59.32 17.31 -2.10
N ILE A 6 -59.88 16.59 -3.09
CA ILE A 6 -59.13 15.51 -3.80
C ILE A 6 -58.78 15.90 -5.24
N LEU A 7 -59.33 17.02 -5.71
CA LEU A 7 -59.10 17.56 -7.06
C LEU A 7 -57.81 18.37 -7.23
N PHE A 8 -56.88 18.33 -6.27
CA PHE A 8 -55.56 18.99 -6.40
C PHE A 8 -54.44 18.03 -6.84
N ALA A 9 -54.65 16.71 -6.75
CA ALA A 9 -53.61 15.72 -7.07
C ALA A 9 -53.49 15.39 -8.57
N LEU A 10 -54.56 15.57 -9.35
CA LEU A 10 -54.60 15.18 -10.78
C LEU A 10 -54.16 16.28 -11.76
N GLN A 11 -53.95 17.51 -11.28
CA GLN A 11 -53.47 18.62 -12.12
C GLN A 11 -51.93 18.81 -12.09
N MET A 12 -51.22 18.01 -11.28
CA MET A 12 -49.75 18.08 -11.15
C MET A 12 -48.98 17.01 -11.96
N GLY A 13 -49.63 15.99 -12.50
CA GLY A 13 -48.99 14.86 -13.20
C GLY A 13 -48.04 15.21 -14.36
N PRO A 14 -48.44 16.04 -15.35
CA PRO A 14 -47.56 16.34 -16.48
C PRO A 14 -46.45 17.34 -16.14
N LYS A 15 -46.70 18.28 -15.20
CA LYS A 15 -45.69 19.23 -14.72
C LYS A 15 -44.66 18.55 -13.85
N LEU A 16 -45.05 17.61 -12.97
CA LEU A 16 -44.14 16.83 -12.13
C LEU A 16 -43.29 15.86 -12.98
N PHE A 17 -43.86 15.22 -13.99
CA PHE A 17 -43.12 14.33 -14.91
C PHE A 17 -42.11 15.11 -15.77
N THR A 18 -42.50 16.29 -16.27
CA THR A 18 -41.61 17.19 -17.01
C THR A 18 -40.52 17.77 -16.10
N PHE A 19 -40.87 18.10 -14.84
CA PHE A 19 -39.93 18.56 -13.83
C PHE A 19 -38.92 17.48 -13.46
N ILE A 20 -39.33 16.23 -13.23
CA ILE A 20 -38.44 15.08 -12.98
C ILE A 20 -37.52 14.83 -14.19
N LYS A 21 -38.06 14.90 -15.42
CA LYS A 21 -37.28 14.72 -16.66
C LYS A 21 -36.30 15.87 -16.89
N PHE A 22 -36.69 17.10 -16.55
CA PHE A 22 -35.84 18.29 -16.59
C PHE A 22 -34.75 18.25 -15.51
N PHE A 23 -35.08 17.87 -14.27
CA PHE A 23 -34.14 17.71 -13.17
C PHE A 23 -33.13 16.59 -13.47
N ARG A 24 -33.59 15.48 -14.05
CA ARG A 24 -32.75 14.37 -14.53
C ARG A 24 -31.84 14.81 -15.68
N ARG A 25 -32.34 15.58 -16.65
CA ARG A 25 -31.54 16.18 -17.74
C ARG A 25 -30.52 17.22 -17.24
N LYS A 26 -30.89 18.05 -16.26
CA LYS A 26 -30.01 19.06 -15.66
C LYS A 26 -28.90 18.37 -14.84
N LYS A 27 -29.24 17.40 -13.97
CA LYS A 27 -28.26 16.56 -13.28
C LYS A 27 -27.34 15.81 -14.24
N LEU A 28 -27.87 15.26 -15.33
CA LEU A 28 -27.07 14.58 -16.35
C LEU A 28 -26.12 15.54 -17.06
N LYS A 29 -26.57 16.74 -17.44
CA LYS A 29 -25.70 17.78 -18.02
C LYS A 29 -24.62 18.23 -17.04
N THR A 30 -24.96 18.47 -15.78
CA THR A 30 -23.98 18.83 -14.74
C THR A 30 -22.95 17.72 -14.54
N PHE A 31 -23.38 16.46 -14.54
CA PHE A 31 -22.50 15.30 -14.44
C PHE A 31 -21.57 15.15 -15.65
N VAL A 32 -22.09 15.31 -16.88
CA VAL A 32 -21.28 15.30 -18.10
C VAL A 32 -20.27 16.45 -18.09
N ASN A 33 -20.68 17.66 -17.70
CA ASN A 33 -19.79 18.81 -17.59
C ASN A 33 -18.69 18.58 -16.55
N LEU A 34 -19.02 17.95 -15.42
CA LEU A 34 -18.04 17.58 -14.39
C LEU A 34 -17.02 16.57 -14.94
N ILE A 35 -17.48 15.51 -15.60
CA ILE A 35 -16.59 14.51 -16.23
C ILE A 35 -15.70 15.18 -17.28
N GLN A 36 -16.25 16.05 -18.12
CA GLN A 36 -15.49 16.79 -19.11
C GLN A 36 -14.45 17.70 -18.46
N ALA A 37 -14.79 18.43 -17.38
CA ALA A 37 -13.86 19.27 -16.66
C ALA A 37 -12.71 18.45 -16.03
N ILE A 38 -13.02 17.28 -15.44
CA ILE A 38 -12.02 16.35 -14.89
C ILE A 38 -11.13 15.83 -16.03
N TRP A 39 -11.71 15.39 -17.13
CA TRP A 39 -10.97 14.87 -18.26
C TRP A 39 -10.03 15.93 -18.84
N GLN A 40 -10.51 17.15 -19.07
CA GLN A 40 -9.67 18.26 -19.53
C GLN A 40 -8.54 18.58 -18.55
N ARG A 41 -8.80 18.50 -17.24
CA ARG A 41 -7.79 18.74 -16.19
C ARG A 41 -6.67 17.69 -16.18
N TYR A 42 -6.99 16.42 -16.41
CA TYR A 42 -6.06 15.30 -16.22
C TYR A 42 -5.55 14.64 -17.52
N ARG A 43 -6.13 14.97 -18.68
CA ARG A 43 -5.76 14.34 -19.97
C ARG A 43 -4.28 14.48 -20.33
N HIS A 44 -3.63 15.56 -19.92
CA HIS A 44 -2.24 15.89 -20.26
C HIS A 44 -1.25 15.66 -19.12
N VAL A 45 -1.65 14.92 -18.08
CA VAL A 45 -0.78 14.65 -16.94
C VAL A 45 0.30 13.63 -17.35
N PRO A 46 1.61 13.95 -17.16
CA PRO A 46 2.70 13.07 -17.55
C PRO A 46 2.86 11.92 -16.54
N LEU A 47 1.96 10.95 -16.60
CA LEU A 47 1.99 9.75 -15.77
C LEU A 47 3.14 8.84 -16.20
N GLN A 48 4.05 8.59 -15.28
CA GLN A 48 5.09 7.58 -15.36
C GLN A 48 4.50 6.22 -14.96
N PHE A 49 5.15 5.13 -15.37
CA PHE A 49 4.69 3.78 -15.02
C PHE A 49 4.63 3.54 -13.50
N MET A 50 5.58 4.09 -12.74
CA MET A 50 5.54 4.02 -11.27
C MET A 50 4.27 4.64 -10.68
N ASP A 51 3.75 5.70 -11.30
CA ASP A 51 2.54 6.38 -10.81
C ASP A 51 1.31 5.54 -11.04
N GLN A 52 1.24 4.88 -12.20
CA GLN A 52 0.12 4.02 -12.55
C GLN A 52 0.00 2.86 -11.56
N VAL A 53 1.14 2.27 -11.18
CA VAL A 53 1.19 1.21 -10.17
C VAL A 53 0.73 1.73 -8.81
N ILE A 54 1.28 2.86 -8.36
CA ILE A 54 0.96 3.40 -7.04
C ILE A 54 -0.51 3.85 -6.96
N LEU A 55 -0.98 4.62 -7.94
CA LEU A 55 -2.37 5.07 -8.00
C LEU A 55 -3.34 3.89 -8.16
N GLY A 56 -2.96 2.89 -8.98
CA GLY A 56 -3.72 1.66 -9.14
C GLY A 56 -3.83 0.88 -7.83
N TYR A 57 -2.73 0.75 -7.09
CA TYR A 57 -2.71 0.13 -5.76
C TYR A 57 -3.60 0.88 -4.77
N MET A 58 -3.49 2.21 -4.68
CA MET A 58 -4.30 3.00 -3.75
C MET A 58 -5.79 2.91 -4.08
N ALA A 59 -6.15 2.94 -5.37
CA ALA A 59 -7.51 2.73 -5.80
C ALA A 59 -8.00 1.32 -5.44
N LEU A 60 -7.22 0.29 -5.80
CA LEU A 60 -7.56 -1.10 -5.55
C LEU A 60 -7.79 -1.37 -4.06
N LEU A 61 -6.86 -0.98 -3.18
CA LEU A 61 -7.02 -1.19 -1.74
C LEU A 61 -8.14 -0.35 -1.16
N GLY A 62 -8.26 0.91 -1.54
CA GLY A 62 -9.37 1.77 -1.11
C GLY A 62 -10.73 1.15 -1.43
N PHE A 63 -10.88 0.48 -2.57
CA PHE A 63 -12.09 -0.26 -2.92
C PHE A 63 -12.23 -1.60 -2.21
N LEU A 64 -11.14 -2.39 -2.07
CA LEU A 64 -11.18 -3.70 -1.43
C LEU A 64 -11.52 -3.62 0.07
N ILE A 65 -11.13 -2.55 0.76
CA ILE A 65 -11.46 -2.40 2.18
C ILE A 65 -12.97 -2.34 2.40
N ILE A 66 -13.75 -1.78 1.46
CA ILE A 66 -15.20 -1.60 1.63
C ILE A 66 -15.95 -2.93 1.82
N PRO A 67 -15.80 -3.97 0.97
CA PRO A 67 -16.42 -5.27 1.22
C PRO A 67 -15.73 -6.10 2.30
N PHE A 68 -14.41 -5.92 2.54
CA PHE A 68 -13.60 -6.76 3.42
C PHE A 68 -13.26 -6.10 4.78
N HIS A 69 -14.07 -5.15 5.24
CA HIS A 69 -13.74 -4.32 6.41
C HIS A 69 -13.88 -4.99 7.79
N ARG A 70 -14.40 -6.22 7.88
CA ARG A 70 -14.90 -6.78 9.14
C ARG A 70 -13.86 -6.83 10.26
N ASP A 71 -12.62 -7.14 9.91
CA ASP A 71 -11.50 -7.25 10.86
C ASP A 71 -10.60 -6.01 10.89
N VAL A 72 -11.00 -4.93 10.20
CA VAL A 72 -10.23 -3.68 10.11
C VAL A 72 -10.79 -2.65 11.10
N SER A 73 -9.97 -2.30 12.09
CA SER A 73 -10.31 -1.22 13.04
C SER A 73 -10.38 0.12 12.33
N HIS A 74 -11.40 0.94 12.61
CA HIS A 74 -11.60 2.25 11.97
C HIS A 74 -11.61 2.22 10.42
N TRP A 75 -12.10 1.13 9.83
CA TRP A 75 -12.03 0.87 8.39
C TRP A 75 -12.50 2.02 7.50
N VAL A 76 -13.51 2.78 7.93
CA VAL A 76 -14.07 3.92 7.17
C VAL A 76 -13.01 4.96 6.84
N MET A 77 -12.02 5.16 7.71
CA MET A 77 -10.95 6.13 7.50
C MET A 77 -10.03 5.74 6.34
N TYR A 78 -9.86 4.46 6.06
CA TYR A 78 -8.89 3.99 5.05
C TYR A 78 -9.33 4.35 3.63
N PRO A 79 -10.54 4.07 3.13
CA PRO A 79 -10.97 4.53 1.81
C PRO A 79 -10.85 6.05 1.64
N PHE A 80 -11.15 6.84 2.67
CA PHE A 80 -10.96 8.30 2.63
C PHE A 80 -9.48 8.68 2.55
N LEU A 81 -8.62 8.01 3.31
CA LEU A 81 -7.18 8.24 3.29
C LEU A 81 -6.55 7.86 1.94
N HIS A 82 -6.91 6.69 1.40
CA HIS A 82 -6.52 6.24 0.06
C HIS A 82 -6.98 7.24 -1.00
N GLY A 83 -8.23 7.69 -0.95
CA GLY A 83 -8.75 8.72 -1.84
C GLY A 83 -7.97 10.03 -1.71
N ALA A 84 -7.74 10.53 -0.49
CA ALA A 84 -7.01 11.76 -0.24
C ALA A 84 -5.57 11.70 -0.78
N ILE A 85 -4.85 10.60 -0.52
CA ILE A 85 -3.48 10.41 -1.03
C ILE A 85 -3.50 10.27 -2.56
N PHE A 86 -4.45 9.52 -3.12
CA PHE A 86 -4.61 9.39 -4.56
C PHE A 86 -4.78 10.76 -5.24
N PHE A 87 -5.66 11.61 -4.72
CA PHE A 87 -5.85 12.97 -5.22
C PHE A 87 -4.61 13.84 -5.03
N LEU A 88 -3.96 13.77 -3.86
CA LEU A 88 -2.74 14.54 -3.57
C LEU A 88 -1.60 14.16 -4.54
N LEU A 89 -1.42 12.87 -4.81
CA LEU A 89 -0.42 12.39 -5.76
C LEU A 89 -0.75 12.83 -7.18
N LEU A 90 -2.00 12.72 -7.63
CA LEU A 90 -2.41 13.23 -8.94
C LEU A 90 -2.11 14.72 -9.10
N GLU A 91 -2.39 15.52 -8.07
CA GLU A 91 -2.11 16.95 -8.06
C GLU A 91 -0.60 17.25 -8.05
N LEU A 92 0.18 16.50 -7.26
CA LEU A 92 1.64 16.59 -7.28
C LEU A 92 2.21 16.30 -8.68
N ILE A 93 1.73 15.24 -9.34
CA ILE A 93 2.16 14.85 -10.68
C ILE A 93 1.83 15.95 -11.68
N ARG A 94 0.60 16.45 -11.66
CA ARG A 94 0.13 17.50 -12.57
C ARG A 94 0.97 18.77 -12.47
N ILE A 95 1.21 19.24 -11.25
CA ILE A 95 1.95 20.49 -10.98
C ILE A 95 3.43 20.31 -11.31
N SER A 96 3.99 19.11 -11.15
CA SER A 96 5.44 18.85 -11.30
C SER A 96 6.03 19.20 -12.66
N THR A 97 5.23 19.26 -13.72
CA THR A 97 5.69 19.47 -15.11
C THR A 97 6.50 20.75 -15.30
N ASN A 98 6.13 21.84 -14.60
CA ASN A 98 6.79 23.15 -14.70
C ASN A 98 7.11 23.76 -13.31
N ALA A 99 7.31 22.91 -12.31
CA ALA A 99 7.46 23.35 -10.92
C ALA A 99 8.92 23.53 -10.48
N SER A 100 9.07 24.12 -9.30
CA SER A 100 10.35 24.30 -8.61
C SER A 100 11.10 22.98 -8.39
N SER A 101 12.41 23.07 -8.17
CA SER A 101 13.29 21.93 -7.88
C SER A 101 12.77 21.08 -6.71
N PHE A 102 12.17 21.71 -5.70
CA PHE A 102 11.58 21.03 -4.55
C PHE A 102 10.37 20.15 -4.92
N ILE A 103 9.45 20.65 -5.75
CA ILE A 103 8.30 19.85 -6.22
C ILE A 103 8.80 18.68 -7.08
N GLN A 104 9.81 18.91 -7.92
CA GLN A 104 10.38 17.84 -8.72
C GLN A 104 11.13 16.79 -7.87
N PHE A 105 11.73 17.22 -6.76
CA PHE A 105 12.30 16.31 -5.76
C PHE A 105 11.20 15.46 -5.12
N LEU A 106 10.12 16.07 -4.62
CA LEU A 106 8.98 15.33 -4.07
C LEU A 106 8.38 14.37 -5.09
N ARG A 107 8.17 14.82 -6.34
CA ARG A 107 7.72 14.00 -7.47
C ARG A 107 8.60 12.78 -7.74
N THR A 108 9.89 12.89 -7.47
CA THR A 108 10.84 11.80 -7.70
C THR A 108 10.87 10.82 -6.53
N PHE A 109 10.81 11.32 -5.29
CA PHE A 109 11.01 10.51 -4.08
C PHE A 109 9.72 10.03 -3.40
N TYR A 110 8.54 10.51 -3.82
CA TYR A 110 7.28 10.08 -3.21
C TYR A 110 7.03 8.56 -3.26
N PRO A 111 7.51 7.77 -4.25
CA PRO A 111 7.33 6.31 -4.23
C PRO A 111 7.93 5.66 -2.98
N ILE A 112 9.03 6.20 -2.46
CA ILE A 112 9.65 5.70 -1.22
C ILE A 112 8.72 5.95 -0.03
N LEU A 113 8.13 7.16 0.05
CA LEU A 113 7.16 7.50 1.10
C LEU A 113 5.91 6.62 1.01
N TRP A 114 5.46 6.33 -0.21
CA TRP A 114 4.34 5.41 -0.45
C TRP A 114 4.64 3.99 0.02
N ILE A 115 5.84 3.45 -0.24
CA ILE A 115 6.22 2.10 0.25
C ILE A 115 6.17 2.05 1.78
N LEU A 116 6.72 3.07 2.45
CA LEU A 116 6.70 3.14 3.92
C LEU A 116 5.27 3.24 4.47
N PHE A 117 4.43 4.04 3.83
CA PHE A 117 3.00 4.17 4.16
C PHE A 117 2.27 2.83 4.01
N ALA A 118 2.38 2.22 2.83
CA ALA A 118 1.71 0.96 2.50
C ALA A 118 2.21 -0.19 3.40
N TRP A 119 3.52 -0.25 3.70
CA TRP A 119 4.06 -1.21 4.68
C TRP A 119 3.39 -1.05 6.04
N LYS A 120 3.35 0.17 6.59
CA LYS A 120 2.74 0.42 7.90
C LYS A 120 1.24 0.07 7.91
N GLU A 121 0.56 0.35 6.81
CA GLU A 121 -0.85 0.06 6.63
C GLU A 121 -1.14 -1.45 6.63
N MET A 122 -0.26 -2.27 6.04
CA MET A 122 -0.43 -3.73 6.00
C MET A 122 -0.61 -4.35 7.40
N ASP A 123 -0.03 -3.76 8.45
CA ASP A 123 -0.21 -4.23 9.84
C ASP A 123 -1.69 -4.36 10.25
N GLN A 124 -2.56 -3.51 9.69
CA GLN A 124 -3.99 -3.47 9.99
C GLN A 124 -4.84 -4.17 8.92
N LEU A 125 -4.34 -4.28 7.69
CA LEU A 125 -5.10 -4.79 6.55
C LEU A 125 -4.83 -6.27 6.22
N VAL A 126 -3.73 -6.85 6.73
CA VAL A 126 -3.26 -8.16 6.25
C VAL A 126 -4.30 -9.28 6.39
N THR A 127 -5.12 -9.25 7.44
CA THR A 127 -6.18 -10.24 7.70
C THR A 127 -7.56 -9.81 7.21
N MET A 128 -7.68 -8.70 6.46
CA MET A 128 -8.98 -8.16 6.06
C MET A 128 -9.76 -9.11 5.14
N ILE A 129 -9.06 -9.83 4.25
CA ILE A 129 -9.69 -10.77 3.30
C ILE A 129 -9.87 -12.13 3.97
N PHE A 130 -8.82 -12.62 4.62
CA PHE A 130 -8.79 -13.92 5.27
C PHE A 130 -8.48 -13.76 6.76
N PRO A 131 -9.45 -13.98 7.66
CA PRO A 131 -9.28 -13.83 9.10
C PRO A 131 -8.56 -15.02 9.75
N TYR A 132 -7.57 -15.58 9.07
CA TYR A 132 -6.73 -16.66 9.59
C TYR A 132 -5.28 -16.44 9.18
N TRP A 133 -4.36 -17.05 9.91
CA TRP A 133 -2.93 -16.99 9.61
C TRP A 133 -2.48 -18.30 8.97
N PHE A 134 -1.63 -18.22 7.94
CA PHE A 134 -0.97 -19.39 7.32
C PHE A 134 0.10 -20.05 8.21
N ASN A 135 0.26 -19.57 9.45
CA ASN A 135 1.23 -20.04 10.44
C ASN A 135 1.23 -21.56 10.69
N PRO A 136 0.11 -22.30 10.67
CA PRO A 136 0.17 -23.76 10.84
C PRO A 136 0.73 -24.49 9.63
N ILE A 137 0.57 -23.93 8.43
CA ILE A 137 0.88 -24.59 7.16
C ILE A 137 2.35 -24.36 6.77
N LEU A 138 2.80 -23.11 6.77
CA LEU A 138 4.15 -22.74 6.30
C LEU A 138 5.29 -23.52 6.99
N PRO A 139 5.30 -23.73 8.32
CA PRO A 139 6.41 -24.40 9.00
C PRO A 139 6.39 -25.90 8.77
N GLN A 140 5.20 -26.46 8.57
CA GLN A 140 5.06 -27.87 8.19
C GLN A 140 5.55 -28.08 6.77
N LEU A 141 5.29 -27.14 5.87
CA LEU A 141 5.84 -27.16 4.51
C LEU A 141 7.37 -27.06 4.53
N ASP A 142 7.93 -26.13 5.31
CA ASP A 142 9.38 -26.02 5.51
C ASP A 142 9.97 -27.35 6.02
N HIS A 143 9.35 -27.93 7.06
CA HIS A 143 9.79 -29.20 7.62
C HIS A 143 9.64 -30.38 6.66
N PHE A 144 8.59 -30.38 5.83
CA PHE A 144 8.39 -31.39 4.79
C PHE A 144 9.46 -31.31 3.71
N LEU A 145 9.85 -30.10 3.30
CA LEU A 145 10.85 -29.87 2.25
C LEU A 145 12.29 -30.10 2.73
N PHE A 146 12.63 -29.67 3.94
CA PHE A 146 14.01 -29.68 4.46
C PHE A 146 14.27 -30.74 5.53
N GLY A 147 13.23 -31.42 6.03
CA GLY A 147 13.33 -32.36 7.15
C GLY A 147 13.61 -31.68 8.51
N VAL A 148 13.71 -30.35 8.54
CA VAL A 148 13.99 -29.52 9.71
C VAL A 148 13.22 -28.21 9.62
N TYR A 149 13.07 -27.47 10.73
CA TYR A 149 12.62 -26.08 10.71
C TYR A 149 13.83 -25.18 10.42
N PRO A 150 13.99 -24.57 9.23
CA PRO A 150 15.26 -23.95 8.83
C PRO A 150 15.71 -22.84 9.78
N THR A 151 14.78 -22.00 10.21
CA THR A 151 15.08 -20.90 11.13
C THR A 151 15.54 -21.38 12.51
N VAL A 152 15.06 -22.54 12.98
CA VAL A 152 15.48 -23.18 14.23
C VAL A 152 16.82 -23.89 14.05
N TRP A 153 17.00 -24.59 12.93
CA TRP A 153 18.22 -25.34 12.63
C TRP A 153 19.45 -24.45 12.47
N VAL A 154 19.29 -23.25 11.90
CA VAL A 154 20.37 -22.25 11.73
C VAL A 154 20.95 -21.78 13.08
N GLN A 155 20.24 -21.94 14.20
CA GLN A 155 20.73 -21.56 15.54
C GLN A 155 22.09 -22.19 15.90
N GLN A 156 22.39 -23.38 15.39
CA GLN A 156 23.65 -24.08 15.65
C GLN A 156 24.88 -23.34 15.10
N TRP A 157 24.68 -22.39 14.17
CA TRP A 157 25.75 -21.59 13.58
C TRP A 157 25.81 -20.17 14.14
N PHE A 158 25.01 -19.85 15.15
CA PHE A 158 25.05 -18.54 15.78
C PHE A 158 26.42 -18.30 16.40
N SER A 159 27.14 -17.32 15.88
CA SER A 159 28.33 -16.74 16.48
C SER A 159 28.20 -15.22 16.50
N PRO A 160 28.84 -14.51 17.45
CA PRO A 160 28.76 -13.06 17.50
C PRO A 160 29.20 -12.37 16.20
N TRP A 161 30.26 -12.89 15.57
CA TRP A 161 30.77 -12.36 14.32
C TRP A 161 29.79 -12.57 13.16
N LEU A 162 29.27 -13.80 12.99
CA LEU A 162 28.30 -14.07 11.92
C LEU A 162 27.01 -13.28 12.13
N THR A 163 26.57 -13.15 13.38
CA THR A 163 25.39 -12.35 13.73
C THR A 163 25.56 -10.90 13.29
N GLU A 164 26.68 -10.27 13.66
CA GLU A 164 26.96 -8.88 13.24
C GLU A 164 27.03 -8.75 11.71
N LEU A 165 27.70 -9.69 11.04
CA LEU A 165 27.82 -9.67 9.58
C LEU A 165 26.45 -9.77 8.89
N MET A 166 25.59 -10.69 9.33
CA MET A 166 24.25 -10.86 8.77
C MET A 166 23.37 -9.62 9.02
N HIS A 167 23.43 -9.04 10.22
CA HIS A 167 22.67 -7.82 10.54
C HIS A 167 23.20 -6.59 9.80
N PHE A 168 24.50 -6.53 9.51
CA PHE A 168 25.08 -5.49 8.64
C PHE A 168 24.50 -5.57 7.22
N PHE A 169 24.56 -6.73 6.57
CA PHE A 169 24.00 -6.90 5.23
C PHE A 169 22.49 -6.66 5.18
N TYR A 170 21.77 -7.12 6.20
CA TYR A 170 20.34 -6.83 6.35
C TYR A 170 20.07 -5.32 6.53
N GLY A 171 20.95 -4.60 7.23
CA GLY A 171 20.88 -3.14 7.37
C GLY A 171 21.07 -2.40 6.06
N VAL A 172 22.04 -2.84 5.24
CA VAL A 172 22.31 -2.25 3.92
C VAL A 172 21.10 -2.33 3.00
N TYR A 173 20.28 -3.39 3.11
CA TYR A 173 19.04 -3.52 2.34
C TYR A 173 18.07 -2.33 2.56
N PHE A 174 17.90 -1.85 3.80
CA PHE A 174 17.03 -0.69 4.08
C PHE A 174 17.54 0.59 3.41
N LEU A 175 18.86 0.69 3.20
CA LEU A 175 19.49 1.83 2.56
C LEU A 175 19.55 1.70 1.04
N PHE A 176 19.33 0.51 0.48
CA PHE A 176 19.51 0.24 -0.94
C PHE A 176 18.63 1.13 -1.83
N ILE A 177 17.32 1.15 -1.57
CA ILE A 177 16.36 1.95 -2.34
C ILE A 177 16.69 3.45 -2.28
N PRO A 178 16.81 4.09 -1.11
CA PRO A 178 17.13 5.52 -1.06
C PRO A 178 18.51 5.83 -1.62
N LEU A 179 19.54 5.00 -1.37
CA LEU A 179 20.90 5.25 -1.85
C LEU A 179 20.97 5.18 -3.38
N VAL A 180 20.41 4.15 -4.01
CA VAL A 180 20.39 4.02 -5.47
C VAL A 180 19.60 5.18 -6.10
N THR A 181 18.45 5.52 -5.53
CA THR A 181 17.62 6.63 -6.01
C THR A 181 18.38 7.96 -5.92
N ILE A 182 19.00 8.27 -4.78
CA ILE A 182 19.79 9.49 -4.57
C ILE A 182 21.00 9.52 -5.53
N CYS A 183 21.76 8.43 -5.64
CA CYS A 183 22.92 8.37 -6.52
C CYS A 183 22.55 8.61 -7.99
N LEU A 184 21.46 8.01 -8.47
CA LEU A 184 20.98 8.23 -9.85
C LEU A 184 20.41 9.64 -10.04
N TYR A 185 19.73 10.17 -9.02
CA TYR A 185 19.19 11.53 -9.03
C TYR A 185 20.28 12.59 -9.10
N LEU A 186 21.33 12.47 -8.26
CA LEU A 186 22.47 13.39 -8.25
C LEU A 186 23.29 13.32 -9.55
N LYS A 187 23.29 12.17 -10.23
CA LYS A 187 23.89 12.02 -11.56
C LYS A 187 23.02 12.58 -12.70
N GLY A 188 21.86 13.17 -12.41
CA GLY A 188 20.93 13.69 -13.40
C GLY A 188 20.23 12.62 -14.25
N GLN A 189 20.34 11.33 -13.88
CA GLN A 189 19.82 10.20 -14.67
C GLN A 189 18.35 9.91 -14.36
N ARG A 190 17.49 10.92 -14.53
CA ARG A 190 16.07 10.86 -14.14
C ARG A 190 15.30 9.68 -14.71
N GLN A 191 15.52 9.33 -15.97
CA GLN A 191 14.83 8.19 -16.58
C GLN A 191 15.18 6.87 -15.89
N LYS A 192 16.44 6.69 -15.49
CA LYS A 192 16.86 5.51 -14.72
C LYS A 192 16.26 5.50 -13.32
N VAL A 193 16.10 6.67 -12.69
CA VAL A 193 15.39 6.78 -11.41
C VAL A 193 13.95 6.31 -11.57
N TYR A 194 13.22 6.78 -12.59
CA TYR A 194 11.83 6.37 -12.80
C TYR A 194 11.69 4.90 -13.16
N HIS A 195 12.59 4.34 -13.96
CA HIS A 195 12.62 2.90 -14.23
C HIS A 195 12.90 2.08 -12.97
N PHE A 196 13.88 2.51 -12.16
CA PHE A 196 14.20 1.84 -10.90
C PHE A 196 13.00 1.86 -9.94
N LEU A 197 12.41 3.04 -9.72
CA LEU A 197 11.26 3.19 -8.83
C LEU A 197 10.02 2.49 -9.36
N PHE A 198 9.82 2.40 -10.68
CA PHE A 198 8.76 1.60 -11.26
C PHE A 198 8.89 0.12 -10.90
N LEU A 199 10.10 -0.45 -11.06
CA LEU A 199 10.34 -1.85 -10.70
C LEU A 199 10.12 -2.07 -9.21
N ILE A 200 10.71 -1.23 -8.36
CA ILE A 200 10.56 -1.33 -6.91
C ILE A 200 9.10 -1.20 -6.49
N SER A 201 8.37 -0.19 -6.98
CA SER A 201 6.96 0.00 -6.65
C SER A 201 6.09 -1.16 -7.13
N SER A 202 6.39 -1.75 -8.30
CA SER A 202 5.69 -2.92 -8.81
C SER A 202 5.90 -4.13 -7.92
N THR A 203 7.15 -4.42 -7.55
CA THR A 203 7.49 -5.53 -6.65
C THR A 203 6.78 -5.37 -5.31
N PHE A 204 6.86 -4.19 -4.68
CA PHE A 204 6.18 -3.97 -3.39
C PHE A 204 4.65 -4.03 -3.51
N ALA A 205 4.06 -3.48 -4.57
CA ALA A 205 2.62 -3.57 -4.79
C ALA A 205 2.16 -5.04 -4.90
N VAL A 206 2.90 -5.87 -5.64
CA VAL A 206 2.63 -7.32 -5.76
C VAL A 206 2.81 -8.00 -4.41
N SER A 207 3.91 -7.76 -3.70
CA SER A 207 4.16 -8.36 -2.38
C SER A 207 3.08 -8.00 -1.37
N PHE A 208 2.63 -6.74 -1.32
CA PHE A 208 1.56 -6.31 -0.42
C PHE A 208 0.23 -6.96 -0.77
N ILE A 209 -0.12 -7.11 -2.05
CA ILE A 209 -1.30 -7.86 -2.46
C ILE A 209 -1.18 -9.34 -2.03
N LEU A 210 -0.01 -9.95 -2.21
CA LEU A 210 0.21 -11.33 -1.78
C LEU A 210 0.12 -11.50 -0.27
N PHE A 211 0.50 -10.50 0.54
CA PHE A 211 0.29 -10.53 1.99
C PHE A 211 -1.18 -10.58 2.38
N LEU A 212 -2.08 -9.95 1.61
CA LEU A 212 -3.52 -10.04 1.84
C LEU A 212 -4.08 -11.43 1.52
N VAL A 213 -3.47 -12.14 0.56
CA VAL A 213 -3.88 -13.49 0.14
C VAL A 213 -3.29 -14.56 1.04
N PHE A 214 -2.04 -14.37 1.47
CA PHE A 214 -1.27 -15.29 2.31
C PHE A 214 -0.80 -14.63 3.61
N PRO A 215 -1.72 -14.18 4.48
CA PRO A 215 -1.36 -13.58 5.76
C PRO A 215 -0.51 -14.54 6.59
N ALA A 216 0.75 -14.18 6.79
CA ALA A 216 1.73 -15.02 7.48
C ALA A 216 2.56 -14.21 8.46
N GLN A 217 2.62 -14.67 9.72
CA GLN A 217 3.47 -14.05 10.72
C GLN A 217 4.91 -14.54 10.56
N GLY A 218 5.86 -13.83 11.17
CA GLY A 218 7.23 -14.30 11.21
C GLY A 218 7.40 -15.55 12.07
N ALA A 219 8.39 -16.39 11.73
CA ALA A 219 8.69 -17.62 12.46
C ALA A 219 8.98 -17.40 13.95
N TRP A 220 9.49 -16.22 14.32
CA TRP A 220 9.69 -15.81 15.71
C TRP A 220 8.41 -15.75 16.55
N VAL A 221 7.22 -15.73 15.92
CA VAL A 221 5.93 -15.75 16.61
C VAL A 221 5.49 -17.17 16.90
N PHE A 222 5.36 -18.02 15.88
CA PHE A 222 4.75 -19.34 16.00
C PHE A 222 5.74 -20.48 16.30
N LEU A 223 7.06 -20.31 16.06
CA LEU A 223 8.10 -21.25 16.50
C LEU A 223 8.82 -20.79 17.76
N ARG A 224 8.28 -19.80 18.49
CA ARG A 224 8.95 -19.19 19.65
C ARG A 224 9.51 -20.21 20.63
N GLU A 225 8.74 -21.25 20.94
CA GLU A 225 9.11 -22.31 21.88
C GLU A 225 10.19 -23.27 21.35
N LYS A 226 10.42 -23.31 20.02
CA LYS A 226 11.47 -24.13 19.41
C LYS A 226 12.83 -23.43 19.37
N TYR A 227 12.86 -22.10 19.53
CA TYR A 227 14.12 -21.37 19.63
C TYR A 227 14.72 -21.53 21.02
N THR A 228 15.96 -21.97 21.09
CA THR A 228 16.69 -22.25 22.34
C THR A 228 17.93 -21.38 22.50
N ILE A 229 18.41 -20.76 21.42
CA ILE A 229 19.62 -19.94 21.40
C ILE A 229 19.27 -18.56 20.88
N GLU A 230 19.50 -17.54 21.69
CA GLU A 230 19.40 -16.16 21.24
C GLU A 230 20.69 -15.71 20.53
N PRO A 231 20.59 -15.03 19.37
CA PRO A 231 21.76 -14.50 18.69
C PRO A 231 22.38 -13.38 19.54
N LYS A 232 23.69 -13.49 19.77
CA LYS A 232 24.51 -12.48 20.45
C LYS A 232 25.24 -11.64 19.41
N GLY A 233 25.38 -10.34 19.67
CA GLY A 233 25.98 -9.40 18.75
C GLY A 233 26.23 -8.05 19.43
N GLY A 234 26.79 -7.12 18.66
CA GLY A 234 27.15 -5.78 19.09
C GLY A 234 26.24 -4.74 18.45
N PHE A 235 26.85 -3.83 17.69
CA PHE A 235 26.20 -2.63 17.19
C PHE A 235 25.14 -2.93 16.13
N PHE A 236 25.44 -3.75 15.12
CA PHE A 236 24.51 -3.98 14.02
C PHE A 236 23.27 -4.76 14.47
N LEU A 237 23.46 -5.77 15.33
CA LEU A 237 22.34 -6.46 15.96
C LEU A 237 21.44 -5.48 16.72
N ALA A 238 22.02 -4.62 17.56
CA ALA A 238 21.25 -3.65 18.35
C ALA A 238 20.49 -2.65 17.47
N LEU A 239 21.14 -2.15 16.41
CA LEU A 239 20.53 -1.22 15.45
C LEU A 239 19.33 -1.85 14.72
N ILE A 240 19.49 -3.06 14.19
CA ILE A 240 18.40 -3.74 13.48
C ILE A 240 17.26 -4.10 14.43
N ARG A 241 17.56 -4.56 15.65
CA ARG A 241 16.53 -4.79 16.68
C ARG A 241 15.76 -3.51 16.99
N PHE A 242 16.44 -2.37 17.09
CA PHE A 242 15.79 -1.08 17.30
C PHE A 242 14.85 -0.72 16.15
N ILE A 243 15.31 -0.88 14.90
CA ILE A 243 14.51 -0.60 13.70
C ILE A 243 13.29 -1.53 13.64
N GLN A 244 13.49 -2.83 13.82
CA GLN A 244 12.40 -3.82 13.80
C GLN A 244 11.41 -3.61 14.95
N HIS A 245 11.87 -3.24 16.14
CA HIS A 245 10.97 -2.98 17.27
C HIS A 245 9.96 -1.86 16.96
N ARG A 246 10.31 -0.90 16.12
CA ARG A 246 9.42 0.21 15.72
C ARG A 246 8.73 0.02 14.37
N GLY A 247 9.35 -0.76 13.47
CA GLY A 247 8.96 -0.88 12.06
C GLY A 247 8.33 -2.22 11.67
N THR A 248 8.43 -3.26 12.50
CA THR A 248 7.85 -4.57 12.19
C THR A 248 6.34 -4.50 12.22
N ILE A 249 5.72 -5.09 11.18
CA ILE A 249 4.28 -5.31 11.08
C ILE A 249 3.97 -6.78 11.31
N ARG A 250 2.74 -7.06 11.74
CA ARG A 250 2.21 -8.42 11.80
C ARG A 250 1.73 -8.79 10.40
N GLY A 251 2.28 -9.85 9.81
CA GLY A 251 1.73 -10.47 8.60
C GLY A 251 2.49 -10.29 7.29
N GLY A 252 3.59 -9.53 7.27
CA GLY A 252 4.42 -9.35 6.07
C GLY A 252 5.52 -10.41 5.89
N ALA A 253 5.33 -11.64 6.38
CA ALA A 253 6.39 -12.65 6.39
C ALA A 253 6.47 -13.51 5.11
N PHE A 254 5.36 -13.70 4.40
CA PHE A 254 5.33 -14.57 3.22
C PHE A 254 4.46 -13.98 2.10
N PRO A 255 4.94 -13.95 0.84
CA PRO A 255 6.33 -14.23 0.42
C PRO A 255 7.28 -13.11 0.84
N SER A 256 8.58 -13.40 1.00
CA SER A 256 9.53 -12.37 1.43
C SER A 256 9.62 -11.23 0.41
N SER A 257 9.41 -9.99 0.87
CA SER A 257 9.61 -8.79 0.04
C SER A 257 11.08 -8.40 -0.12
N HIS A 258 12.00 -9.11 0.53
CA HIS A 258 13.44 -8.80 0.52
C HIS A 258 14.20 -9.55 -0.58
N VAL A 259 13.55 -10.50 -1.27
CA VAL A 259 14.10 -11.36 -2.33
C VAL A 259 13.40 -11.04 -3.64
#